data_AF-A0ABD2XQY7-F1
#
_entry.id   AF-A0ABD2XQY7-F1
#
_cell.length_a   1.000
_cell.length_b   1.000
_cell.length_c   1.000
_cell.angle_alpha   90.00
_cell.angle_beta   90.00
_cell.angle_gamma   90.00
#
_symmetry.space_group_name_H-M   'P 1'
#
loop_
_entity.id
_entity.type
_entity.pdbx_description
1 polymer ?
#
loop_
_entity_poly.entity_id
_entity_poly.type
_entity_poly.pdbx_seq_one_letter_code
_entity_poly.pdbx_strand_id
1 'polypeptide(L)'
;MASLPQKRVSPSPSGQLFQRTGPDYAGPFMILTAKESKRATKTWVAVFVYLASKLIHLELVGDLTTDSLLRALERFSGRTGDPSEIWSDNVTHFHRADLEIREAFARQNVTNHLAEKER
;
A
#
# COMPACT_ATOMS: atom_id res chain seq x y z
N MET A 1 -1.43 22.13 22.55
CA MET A 1 -1.21 21.10 21.52
C MET A 1 -2.52 20.88 20.78
N ALA A 2 -2.52 20.83 19.45
CA ALA A 2 -3.74 20.61 18.68
C ALA A 2 -4.17 19.13 18.72
N SER A 3 -5.48 18.88 18.69
CA SER A 3 -6.03 17.52 18.65
C SER A 3 -5.61 16.80 17.37
N LEU A 4 -5.21 15.53 17.50
CA LEU A 4 -4.93 14.68 16.33
C LEU A 4 -6.24 14.38 15.59
N PRO A 5 -6.21 14.23 14.26
CA PRO A 5 -7.35 13.75 13.48
C PRO A 5 -7.91 12.45 14.07
N GLN A 6 -9.23 12.33 14.16
CA GLN A 6 -9.91 11.18 14.75
C GLN A 6 -9.45 9.85 14.14
N LYS A 7 -9.14 9.84 12.83
CA LYS A 7 -8.65 8.63 12.14
C LYS A 7 -7.27 8.14 12.62
N ARG A 8 -6.47 8.98 13.30
CA ARG A 8 -5.17 8.62 13.89
C ARG A 8 -5.25 8.10 15.32
N VAL A 9 -6.42 8.18 15.95
CA VAL A 9 -6.61 7.84 17.37
C VAL A 9 -7.75 6.85 17.61
N SER A 10 -8.78 6.88 16.77
CA SER A 10 -9.93 5.99 16.89
C SER A 10 -9.74 4.71 16.07
N PRO A 11 -10.11 3.55 16.64
CA PRO A 11 -10.12 2.28 15.90
C PRO A 11 -11.10 2.35 14.71
N SER A 12 -10.99 1.35 13.82
CA SER A 12 -11.93 1.19 12.71
C SER A 12 -13.38 1.10 13.21
N PRO A 13 -14.36 1.65 12.49
CA PRO A 13 -15.78 1.44 12.79
C PRO A 13 -16.17 -0.04 12.90
N SER A 14 -15.49 -0.93 12.15
CA SER A 14 -15.73 -2.38 12.18
C SER A 14 -15.08 -3.09 13.37
N GLY A 15 -14.28 -2.39 14.18
CA GLY A 15 -13.46 -3.00 15.25
C GLY A 15 -12.30 -3.86 14.73
N GLN A 16 -12.18 -4.08 13.42
CA GLN A 16 -11.10 -4.84 12.83
C GLN A 16 -9.78 -4.06 12.88
N LEU A 17 -8.70 -4.80 13.13
CA LEU A 17 -7.34 -4.29 13.00
C LEU A 17 -7.01 -4.10 11.52
N PHE A 18 -5.99 -3.28 11.25
CA PHE A 18 -5.39 -3.15 9.91
C PHE A 18 -6.25 -2.47 8.83
N GLN A 19 -7.22 -1.67 9.25
CA GLN A 19 -8.20 -1.08 8.34
C GLN A 19 -7.75 0.24 7.70
N ARG A 20 -7.07 1.10 8.46
CA ARG A 20 -6.64 2.43 8.02
C ARG A 20 -5.13 2.50 8.00
N THR A 21 -4.55 2.58 6.82
CA THR A 21 -3.10 2.64 6.62
C THR A 21 -2.69 3.93 5.94
N GLY A 22 -1.48 4.40 6.23
CA GLY A 22 -0.83 5.49 5.50
C GLY A 22 0.48 4.98 4.91
N PRO A 23 0.61 4.90 3.57
CA PRO A 23 1.87 4.58 2.92
C PRO A 23 2.78 5.80 2.88
N ASP A 24 4.07 5.55 3.07
CA ASP A 24 5.14 6.53 2.94
C ASP A 24 6.39 5.85 2.35
N TYR A 25 7.37 6.62 1.90
CA TYR A 25 8.63 6.09 1.39
C TYR A 25 9.81 6.61 2.18
N ALA A 26 10.64 5.68 2.66
CA ALA A 26 11.94 5.99 3.23
C ALA A 26 13.04 5.68 2.21
N GLY A 27 13.95 6.61 1.97
CA GLY A 27 15.12 6.36 1.13
C GLY A 27 15.75 7.62 0.54
N PRO A 28 16.73 7.46 -0.37
CA PRO A 28 17.25 6.18 -0.86
C PRO A 28 18.30 5.55 0.06
N PHE A 29 18.26 4.22 0.17
CA PHE A 29 19.30 3.39 0.80
C PHE A 29 20.14 2.69 -0.27
N MET A 30 21.42 2.48 0.03
CA MET A 30 22.32 1.69 -0.81
C MET A 30 22.39 0.28 -0.22
N ILE A 31 21.82 -0.70 -0.90
CA ILE A 31 21.77 -2.09 -0.43
C ILE A 31 22.62 -3.01 -1.30
N LEU A 32 23.25 -4.01 -0.67
CA LEU A 32 23.91 -5.10 -1.38
C LEU A 32 22.92 -6.23 -1.57
N THR A 33 22.56 -6.50 -2.82
CA THR A 33 21.70 -7.63 -3.15
C THR A 33 22.55 -8.91 -3.18
N ALA A 34 22.02 -10.05 -2.73
CA ALA A 34 22.76 -11.32 -2.72
C ALA A 34 23.30 -11.72 -4.12
N LYS A 35 22.62 -11.30 -5.19
CA LYS A 35 23.07 -11.49 -6.59
C LYS A 35 24.15 -10.50 -7.04
N GLU A 36 24.26 -9.35 -6.39
CA GLU A 36 25.12 -8.23 -6.78
C GLU A 36 26.08 -7.87 -5.64
N SER A 37 26.77 -8.86 -5.08
CA SER A 37 27.67 -8.71 -3.92
C SER A 37 28.80 -7.68 -4.10
N LYS A 38 28.99 -7.16 -5.32
CA LYS A 38 30.01 -6.16 -5.67
C LYS A 38 29.45 -4.76 -5.96
N ARG A 39 28.13 -4.59 -6.11
CA ARG A 39 27.53 -3.29 -6.45
C ARG A 39 26.31 -3.03 -5.59
N ALA A 40 26.37 -1.93 -4.86
CA ALA A 40 25.22 -1.46 -4.09
C ALA A 40 24.19 -0.82 -5.03
N THR A 41 22.94 -1.23 -4.87
CA THR A 41 21.81 -0.74 -5.67
C THR A 41 20.99 0.24 -4.84
N LYS A 42 20.54 1.31 -5.49
CA LYS A 42 19.70 2.34 -4.89
C LYS A 42 18.30 1.75 -4.68
N THR A 43 17.79 1.79 -3.47
CA THR A 43 16.54 1.15 -3.12
C THR A 43 15.79 1.97 -2.06
N TRP A 44 14.48 1.88 -2.07
CA TRP A 44 13.59 2.55 -1.14
C TRP A 44 12.86 1.52 -0.28
N VAL A 45 12.31 1.98 0.84
CA VAL A 45 11.43 1.18 1.68
C VAL A 45 10.06 1.84 1.65
N ALA A 46 9.06 1.12 1.16
CA ALA A 46 7.67 1.48 1.36
C ALA A 46 7.29 1.17 2.81
N VAL A 47 6.86 2.19 3.52
CA VAL A 47 6.49 2.17 4.93
C VAL A 47 4.97 2.28 5.01
N PHE A 48 4.31 1.20 5.41
CA PHE A 48 2.87 1.21 5.65
C PHE A 48 2.60 1.33 7.14
N VAL A 49 1.94 2.39 7.57
CA VAL A 49 1.64 2.66 8.98
C VAL A 49 0.15 2.60 9.25
N TYR A 50 -0.26 1.74 10.17
CA TYR A 50 -1.63 1.72 10.65
C TYR A 50 -1.92 2.91 11.54
N LEU A 51 -2.91 3.72 11.15
CA LEU A 51 -3.11 5.05 11.72
C LEU A 51 -3.47 5.02 13.20
N ALA A 52 -4.27 4.07 13.67
CA ALA A 52 -4.69 3.99 15.08
C ALA A 52 -3.70 3.22 15.96
N SER A 53 -3.27 2.04 15.52
CA SER A 53 -2.41 1.13 16.31
C SER A 53 -0.92 1.39 16.16
N LYS A 54 -0.50 2.20 15.17
CA LYS A 54 0.92 2.46 14.85
C LYS A 54 1.72 1.21 14.49
N LEU A 55 1.06 0.12 14.08
CA LEU A 55 1.78 -1.02 13.55
C LEU A 55 2.38 -0.64 12.20
N ILE A 56 3.65 -1.02 11.98
CA ILE A 56 4.42 -0.66 10.80
C ILE A 56 4.72 -1.93 10.02
N HIS A 57 4.48 -1.88 8.72
CA HIS A 57 4.88 -2.90 7.77
C HIS A 57 5.84 -2.29 6.75
N LEU A 58 6.98 -2.94 6.56
CA LEU A 58 8.05 -2.47 5.69
C LEU A 58 8.19 -3.38 4.49
N GLU A 59 8.17 -2.79 3.30
CA GLU A 59 8.42 -3.48 2.04
C GLU A 59 9.57 -2.82 1.31
N LEU A 60 10.51 -3.63 0.82
CA LEU A 60 11.62 -3.13 0.02
C LEU A 60 11.16 -2.91 -1.42
N VAL A 61 11.53 -1.77 -2.01
CA VAL A 61 11.07 -1.35 -3.34
C VAL A 61 12.24 -0.77 -4.14
N GLY A 62 12.41 -1.25 -5.37
CA GLY A 62 13.53 -0.85 -6.24
C GLY A 62 13.46 0.58 -6.77
N ASP A 63 12.27 1.16 -6.88
CA ASP A 63 12.05 2.52 -7.37
C ASP A 63 10.76 3.13 -6.79
N LEU A 64 10.47 4.38 -7.15
CA LEU A 64 9.28 5.13 -6.71
C LEU A 64 8.18 5.18 -7.79
N THR A 65 8.06 4.10 -8.58
CA THR A 65 7.03 3.99 -9.62
C THR A 65 5.73 3.41 -9.08
N THR A 66 4.64 3.62 -9.82
CA THR A 66 3.33 3.06 -9.47
C THR A 66 3.33 1.53 -9.47
N ASP A 67 3.97 0.86 -10.43
CA ASP A 67 4.05 -0.62 -10.46
C ASP A 67 4.74 -1.16 -9.19
N SER A 68 5.86 -0.54 -8.82
CA SER A 68 6.57 -0.83 -7.57
C SER A 68 5.71 -0.64 -6.32
N LEU A 69 4.91 0.44 -6.26
CA LEU A 69 3.95 0.68 -5.19
C LEU A 69 2.87 -0.40 -5.14
N LEU A 70 2.25 -0.74 -6.28
CA LEU A 70 1.18 -1.73 -6.36
C LEU A 70 1.68 -3.11 -5.94
N ARG A 71 2.88 -3.51 -6.37
CA ARG A 71 3.50 -4.76 -5.93
C ARG A 71 3.80 -4.77 -4.42
N ALA A 72 4.21 -3.62 -3.87
CA ALA A 72 4.41 -3.50 -2.43
C ALA A 72 3.08 -3.58 -1.67
N LEU A 73 2.02 -2.97 -2.21
CA LEU A 73 0.68 -3.01 -1.63
C LEU A 73 0.07 -4.42 -1.68
N GLU A 74 0.32 -5.18 -2.73
CA GLU A 74 -0.08 -6.59 -2.84
C GLU A 74 0.61 -7.45 -1.77
N ARG A 75 1.94 -7.29 -1.58
CA ARG A 75 2.69 -7.99 -0.52
C ARG A 75 2.23 -7.59 0.88
N PHE A 76 1.94 -6.32 1.09
CA PHE A 76 1.37 -5.79 2.32
C PHE A 76 0.01 -6.45 2.61
N SER A 77 -0.91 -6.40 1.64
CA SER A 77 -2.27 -6.92 1.80
C SER A 77 -2.29 -8.43 1.97
N GLY A 78 -1.40 -9.16 1.30
CA GLY A 78 -1.24 -10.61 1.51
C GLY A 78 -0.79 -11.00 2.91
N ARG A 79 -0.16 -10.09 3.68
CA ARG A 79 0.28 -10.34 5.06
C ARG A 79 -0.75 -9.90 6.10
N THR A 80 -1.43 -8.79 5.87
CA THR A 80 -2.28 -8.14 6.89
C THR A 80 -3.77 -8.14 6.57
N GLY A 81 -4.15 -8.58 5.37
CA GLY A 81 -5.47 -8.36 4.80
C GLY A 81 -5.58 -6.99 4.13
N ASP A 82 -6.66 -6.82 3.36
CA ASP A 82 -6.90 -5.60 2.60
C ASP A 82 -7.32 -4.44 3.54
N PRO A 83 -6.66 -3.27 3.45
CA PRO A 83 -7.10 -2.09 4.19
C PRO A 83 -8.41 -1.56 3.59
N SER A 84 -9.31 -1.06 4.44
CA SER A 84 -10.51 -0.35 3.96
C SER A 84 -10.22 1.09 3.55
N GLU A 85 -9.18 1.72 4.11
CA GLU A 85 -8.78 3.08 3.75
C GLU A 85 -7.26 3.22 3.69
N ILE A 86 -6.77 3.82 2.60
CA ILE A 86 -5.37 4.19 2.40
C ILE A 86 -5.27 5.72 2.37
N TRP A 87 -4.42 6.29 3.22
CA TRP A 87 -4.20 7.72 3.37
C TRP A 87 -2.80 8.09 2.93
N SER A 88 -2.65 8.48 1.66
CA SER A 88 -1.37 8.93 1.10
C SER A 88 -1.24 10.45 1.11
N ASP A 89 -0.04 10.94 0.82
CA ASP A 89 0.14 12.33 0.41
C ASP A 89 -0.31 12.53 -1.05
N ASN A 90 -0.06 13.74 -1.57
CA ASN A 90 -0.53 14.16 -2.90
C ASN A 90 0.46 13.81 -4.03
N VAL A 91 1.34 12.82 -3.85
CA VAL A 91 2.32 12.46 -4.87
C VAL A 91 1.66 11.71 -6.03
N THR A 92 2.14 11.97 -7.25
CA THR A 92 1.54 11.51 -8.50
C THR A 92 1.43 9.99 -8.63
N HIS A 93 2.41 9.24 -8.11
CA HIS A 93 2.36 7.78 -8.17
C HIS A 93 1.23 7.18 -7.32
N PHE A 94 0.80 7.85 -6.24
CA PHE A 94 -0.35 7.42 -5.44
C PHE A 94 -1.68 7.66 -6.17
N HIS A 95 -1.83 8.81 -6.83
CA HIS A 95 -3.01 9.06 -7.69
C HIS A 95 -3.14 8.04 -8.80
N ARG A 96 -2.02 7.70 -9.44
CA ARG A 96 -2.00 6.69 -10.49
C ARG A 96 -2.34 5.30 -9.94
N ALA A 97 -1.85 4.94 -8.76
CA ALA A 97 -2.19 3.69 -8.10
C ALA A 97 -3.69 3.61 -7.76
N ASP A 98 -4.29 4.68 -7.23
CA ASP A 98 -5.74 4.74 -6.94
C ASP A 98 -6.57 4.47 -8.21
N LEU A 99 -6.19 5.10 -9.33
CA LEU A 99 -6.85 4.85 -10.62
C LEU A 99 -6.71 3.39 -11.05
N GLU A 100 -5.50 2.82 -11.03
CA GLU A 100 -5.26 1.44 -11.47
C GLU A 100 -5.99 0.41 -10.60
N ILE A 101 -6.06 0.64 -9.28
CA ILE A 101 -6.80 -0.20 -8.34
C ILE A 101 -8.30 -0.14 -8.65
N ARG A 102 -8.87 1.06 -8.85
CA ARG A 102 -10.30 1.22 -9.18
C ARG A 102 -10.65 0.56 -10.51
N GLU A 103 -9.81 0.72 -11.52
CA GLU A 103 -10.00 0.06 -12.82
C GLU A 103 -9.96 -1.47 -12.69
N ALA A 104 -9.03 -2.01 -11.89
CA ALA A 104 -8.94 -3.44 -11.65
C ALA A 104 -10.23 -3.99 -11.00
N PHE A 105 -10.76 -3.32 -9.97
CA PHE A 105 -12.02 -3.70 -9.33
C PHE A 105 -13.22 -3.60 -10.29
N ALA A 106 -13.29 -2.53 -11.10
CA ALA A 106 -14.35 -2.37 -12.08
C ALA A 106 -14.34 -3.51 -13.12
N ARG A 107 -13.16 -3.89 -13.62
CA ARG A 107 -13.00 -5.02 -14.54
C ARG A 107 -13.43 -6.33 -13.88
N GLN A 108 -13.04 -6.58 -12.62
CA GLN A 108 -13.42 -7.80 -11.90
C GLN A 108 -14.94 -7.93 -11.74
N ASN A 109 -15.62 -6.83 -11.40
CA ASN A 109 -17.08 -6.81 -11.27
C ASN A 109 -17.79 -7.13 -12.59
N VAL A 110 -17.28 -6.60 -13.71
CA VAL A 110 -17.81 -6.92 -15.05
C VAL A 110 -17.63 -8.40 -15.37
N THR A 111 -16.44 -8.95 -15.14
CA THR A 111 -16.17 -10.38 -15.37
C THR A 111 -17.08 -11.27 -14.54
N ASN A 112 -17.29 -10.93 -13.26
CA ASN A 112 -18.20 -11.67 -12.37
C ASN A 112 -19.64 -11.63 -12.90
N HIS A 113 -20.11 -10.46 -13.34
CA HIS A 113 -21.46 -10.32 -13.91
C HIS A 113 -21.66 -11.11 -15.21
N LEU A 114 -20.63 -11.19 -16.06
CA LEU A 114 -20.66 -12.01 -17.28
C LEU A 114 -20.70 -13.51 -16.94
N ALA A 115 -19.90 -13.95 -15.97
CA ALA A 115 -19.85 -15.34 -15.54
C ALA A 115 -21.17 -15.83 -14.89
N GLU A 116 -21.92 -14.92 -14.25
CA GLU A 116 -23.26 -15.22 -13.71
C GLU A 116 -24.35 -15.33 -14.78
N LYS A 117 -24.20 -14.66 -15.93
CA LYS A 117 -25.14 -14.73 -17.05
C LYS A 117 -25.00 -15.98 -17.92
N GLU A 118 -23.84 -16.65 -17.86
CA GLU A 118 -23.55 -17.87 -18.62
C GLU A 118 -23.92 -19.16 -17.86
N ARG A 119 -24.48 -19.05 -16.65
CA ARG A 119 -25.01 -20.16 -15.85
C ARG A 119 -26.53 -20.18 -15.88
#